data_AF-A0A1F6F3Q0-F1
#
_entry.id   AF-A0A1F6F3Q0-F1
#
_cell.length_a   1.000
_cell.length_b   1.000
_cell.length_c   1.000
_cell.angle_alpha   90.00
_cell.angle_beta   90.00
_cell.angle_gamma   90.00
#
_symmetry.space_group_name_H-M   'P 1'
#
loop_
_entity.id
_entity.type
_entity.pdbx_description
1 polymer ?
#
loop_
_entity_poly.entity_id
_entity_poly.type
_entity_poly.pdbx_seq_one_letter_code
_entity_poly.pdbx_strand_id
1 'polypeptide(L)'
;MGKSAERFQQLSTKYLAPLETTKGNLEFSGPLAAEMAEKLLKKREDYIGVVPIGSMMGYPARKSDIDLVLLMENKESKSTTGTSSTTFISSASKRMFETEMANKIRDKLRWKRDIHCIGGYIDEDSIAEAIDLSLHNHELPSESGFWLQIFSPAAIGEHRDEWINLIGIGIKGLSVDERSKVIKGFAGAIVYVEKKSEPKFRERARMSKEETEQLSANRQRLWEKQIAVALGVQEL
;
A
#
# COMPACT_ATOMS: atom_id res chain seq x y z
N MET A 1 22.03 6.99 -7.52
CA MET A 1 20.67 6.54 -7.14
C MET A 1 20.08 7.58 -6.19
N GLY A 2 18.76 7.73 -6.14
CA GLY A 2 18.11 8.61 -5.16
C GLY A 2 18.11 7.98 -3.76
N LYS A 3 18.10 8.80 -2.70
CA LYS A 3 18.06 8.32 -1.31
C LYS A 3 16.84 7.42 -1.01
N SER A 4 15.74 7.59 -1.74
CA SER A 4 14.51 6.80 -1.60
C SER A 4 14.64 5.38 -2.20
N ALA A 5 15.22 5.25 -3.41
CA ALA A 5 15.53 3.94 -4.01
C ALA A 5 16.50 3.10 -3.16
N GLU A 6 17.52 3.73 -2.55
CA GLU A 6 18.46 3.06 -1.66
C GLU A 6 17.76 2.56 -0.37
N ARG A 7 16.90 3.39 0.23
CA ARG A 7 16.09 3.01 1.40
C ARG A 7 15.15 1.85 1.07
N PHE A 8 14.50 1.86 -0.10
CA PHE A 8 13.67 0.73 -0.53
C PHE A 8 14.49 -0.55 -0.69
N GLN A 9 15.65 -0.50 -1.37
CA GLN A 9 16.47 -1.69 -1.60
C GLN A 9 16.94 -2.33 -0.28
N GLN A 10 17.26 -1.51 0.71
CA GLN A 10 17.58 -1.98 2.06
C GLN A 10 16.37 -2.63 2.74
N LEU A 11 15.19 -2.00 2.65
CA LEU A 11 13.97 -2.48 3.31
C LEU A 11 13.39 -3.73 2.62
N SER A 12 13.44 -3.82 1.29
CA SER A 12 13.02 -5.00 0.54
C SER A 12 13.92 -6.19 0.83
N THR A 13 15.24 -5.99 0.88
CA THR A 13 16.19 -7.05 1.25
C THR A 13 15.95 -7.54 2.68
N LYS A 14 15.65 -6.62 3.61
CA LYS A 14 15.45 -6.92 5.03
C LYS A 14 14.10 -7.56 5.37
N TYR A 15 13.03 -7.19 4.67
CA TYR A 15 11.65 -7.57 5.05
C TYR A 15 10.91 -8.41 3.99
N LEU A 16 11.43 -8.48 2.77
CA LEU A 16 10.76 -9.14 1.65
C LEU A 16 11.53 -10.35 1.08
N ALA A 17 12.60 -10.79 1.76
CA ALA A 17 13.39 -12.00 1.50
C ALA A 17 13.30 -12.44 0.02
N PRO A 18 14.03 -11.80 -0.90
CA PRO A 18 13.99 -12.20 -2.30
C PRO A 18 14.36 -13.69 -2.37
N LEU A 19 13.46 -14.51 -2.90
CA LEU A 19 13.72 -15.93 -3.15
C LEU A 19 15.04 -16.02 -3.93
N GLU A 20 15.97 -16.85 -3.43
CA GLU A 20 17.34 -17.00 -3.97
C GLU A 20 17.39 -17.32 -5.47
N THR A 21 16.26 -17.72 -6.07
CA THR A 21 16.07 -18.00 -7.50
C THR A 21 16.19 -16.78 -8.42
N THR A 22 16.36 -15.56 -7.90
CA THR A 22 16.38 -14.33 -8.70
C THR A 22 17.73 -13.57 -8.69
N LYS A 23 18.86 -14.29 -8.59
CA LYS A 23 20.21 -13.74 -8.80
C LYS A 23 20.52 -13.24 -10.24
N GLY A 24 19.54 -13.21 -11.14
CA GLY A 24 19.71 -12.73 -12.51
C GLY A 24 19.03 -11.39 -12.72
N ASN A 25 19.79 -10.29 -12.67
CA ASN A 25 19.43 -8.93 -13.11
C ASN A 25 17.92 -8.63 -13.10
N LEU A 26 17.34 -8.57 -11.91
CA LEU A 26 16.08 -7.85 -11.72
C LEU A 26 16.43 -6.36 -11.71
N GLU A 27 16.21 -5.69 -12.84
CA GLU A 27 16.05 -4.24 -12.83
C GLU A 27 14.85 -3.91 -11.93
N PHE A 28 15.12 -3.66 -10.65
CA PHE A 28 14.14 -3.27 -9.63
C PHE A 28 13.48 -1.95 -10.05
N SER A 29 12.41 -2.05 -10.84
CA SER A 29 11.78 -0.90 -11.50
C SER A 29 10.59 -0.35 -10.71
N GLY A 30 10.06 -1.11 -9.74
CA GLY A 30 9.03 -0.66 -8.81
C GLY A 30 9.42 0.63 -8.06
N PRO A 31 10.62 0.71 -7.46
CA PRO A 31 11.10 1.94 -6.81
C PRO A 31 11.24 3.11 -7.75
N LEU A 32 11.73 2.88 -8.98
CA LEU A 32 11.84 3.94 -9.99
C LEU A 32 10.46 4.44 -10.44
N ALA A 33 9.48 3.54 -10.55
CA ALA A 33 8.10 3.89 -10.87
C ALA A 33 7.42 4.65 -9.73
N ALA A 34 7.65 4.24 -8.47
CA ALA A 34 7.22 4.98 -7.29
C ALA A 34 7.86 6.38 -7.24
N GLU A 35 9.18 6.50 -7.43
CA GLU A 35 9.86 7.81 -7.49
C GLU A 35 9.35 8.69 -8.64
N MET A 36 8.96 8.09 -9.77
CA MET A 36 8.37 8.83 -10.88
C MET A 36 6.95 9.29 -10.56
N ALA A 37 6.11 8.44 -9.97
CA ALA A 37 4.78 8.80 -9.49
C ALA A 37 4.86 9.95 -8.48
N GLU A 38 5.77 9.85 -7.51
CA GLU A 38 6.07 10.88 -6.51
C GLU A 38 6.40 12.22 -7.18
N LYS A 39 7.33 12.23 -8.14
CA LYS A 39 7.72 13.46 -8.85
C LYS A 39 6.55 14.11 -9.61
N LEU A 40 5.65 13.30 -10.15
CA LEU A 40 4.50 13.76 -10.91
C LEU A 40 3.38 14.29 -10.00
N LEU A 41 3.19 13.69 -8.82
CA LEU A 41 2.04 13.93 -7.96
C LEU A 41 2.32 14.82 -6.76
N LYS A 42 3.58 14.97 -6.31
CA LYS A 42 3.94 15.72 -5.08
C LYS A 42 3.45 17.17 -4.98
N LYS A 43 3.01 17.77 -6.09
CA LYS A 43 2.46 19.13 -6.10
C LYS A 43 0.94 19.16 -5.95
N ARG A 44 0.27 18.01 -5.97
CA ARG A 44 -1.17 17.93 -5.76
C ARG A 44 -1.44 17.95 -4.27
N GLU A 45 -2.44 18.74 -3.89
CA GLU A 45 -2.81 18.94 -2.48
C GLU A 45 -3.47 17.71 -1.84
N ASP A 46 -3.98 16.79 -2.64
CA ASP A 46 -4.63 15.55 -2.21
C ASP A 46 -3.67 14.35 -2.24
N TYR A 47 -2.41 14.54 -2.61
CA TYR A 47 -1.46 13.44 -2.74
C TYR A 47 -0.74 13.18 -1.41
N ILE A 48 -0.79 11.93 -0.96
CA ILE A 48 -0.18 11.51 0.31
C ILE A 48 1.15 10.82 0.06
N GLY A 49 1.15 9.90 -0.91
CA GLY A 49 2.30 9.08 -1.21
C GLY A 49 2.02 7.99 -2.23
N VAL A 50 3.00 7.12 -2.42
CA VAL A 50 2.95 6.00 -3.34
C VAL A 50 3.68 4.81 -2.74
N VAL A 51 3.16 3.62 -3.00
CA VAL A 51 3.75 2.37 -2.56
C VAL A 51 3.74 1.36 -3.71
N PRO A 52 4.90 0.79 -4.08
CA PRO A 52 4.93 -0.34 -5.00
C PRO A 52 4.37 -1.58 -4.30
N ILE A 53 3.50 -2.32 -4.98
CA ILE A 53 2.84 -3.53 -4.45
C ILE A 53 2.99 -4.71 -5.42
N GLY A 54 2.28 -5.81 -5.14
CA GLY A 54 2.24 -6.97 -6.02
C GLY A 54 3.55 -7.76 -6.05
N SER A 55 3.90 -8.31 -7.22
CA SER A 55 5.10 -9.16 -7.34
C SER A 55 6.42 -8.45 -7.04
N MET A 56 6.43 -7.11 -7.08
CA MET A 56 7.57 -6.30 -6.71
C MET A 56 7.90 -6.38 -5.20
N MET A 57 7.02 -6.96 -4.39
CA MET A 57 7.20 -7.14 -2.95
C MET A 57 7.91 -8.46 -2.56
N GLY A 58 8.69 -9.06 -3.46
CA GLY A 58 9.59 -10.19 -3.12
C GLY A 58 9.54 -11.40 -4.07
N TYR A 59 8.75 -11.36 -5.14
CA TYR A 59 8.67 -12.46 -6.11
C TYR A 59 8.56 -12.01 -7.58
N PRO A 60 9.28 -10.96 -8.02
CA PRO A 60 9.13 -10.48 -9.38
C PRO A 60 9.61 -11.55 -10.37
N ALA A 61 8.80 -11.83 -11.38
CA ALA A 61 9.22 -12.63 -12.52
C ALA A 61 10.01 -11.75 -13.49
N ARG A 62 10.92 -12.35 -14.30
CA ARG A 62 11.62 -11.64 -15.40
C ARG A 62 10.67 -10.85 -16.31
N LYS A 63 9.40 -11.26 -16.37
CA LYS A 63 8.35 -10.64 -17.17
C LYS A 63 7.29 -9.83 -16.42
N SER A 64 7.49 -9.47 -15.14
CA SER A 64 6.47 -8.80 -14.35
C SER A 64 6.15 -7.37 -14.83
N ASP A 65 4.86 -7.02 -14.68
CA ASP A 65 4.32 -5.66 -14.69
C ASP A 65 4.61 -4.96 -13.35
N ILE A 66 4.39 -3.64 -13.29
CA ILE A 66 4.60 -2.85 -12.08
C ILE A 66 3.26 -2.44 -11.50
N ASP A 67 2.98 -2.81 -10.26
CA ASP A 67 1.78 -2.39 -9.53
C ASP A 67 2.15 -1.30 -8.50
N LEU A 68 1.43 -0.18 -8.52
CA LEU A 68 1.57 0.93 -7.59
C LEU A 68 0.22 1.22 -6.94
N VAL A 69 0.21 1.42 -5.62
CA VAL A 69 -0.89 2.13 -4.96
C VAL A 69 -0.51 3.60 -4.84
N LEU A 70 -1.37 4.47 -5.36
CA LEU A 70 -1.31 5.91 -5.18
C LEU A 70 -2.16 6.26 -3.96
N LEU A 71 -1.53 6.69 -2.88
CA LEU A 71 -2.18 7.10 -1.65
C LEU A 71 -2.65 8.54 -1.80
N MET A 72 -3.96 8.72 -1.71
CA MET A 72 -4.63 10.00 -1.96
C MET A 72 -5.57 10.31 -0.80
N GLU A 73 -5.59 11.56 -0.36
CA GLU A 73 -6.63 12.04 0.53
C GLU A 73 -7.95 12.09 -0.24
N ASN A 74 -9.01 11.54 0.34
CA ASN A 74 -10.35 11.71 -0.18
C ASN A 74 -10.94 13.03 0.36
N LYS A 75 -10.55 14.15 -0.25
CA LYS A 75 -11.16 15.43 0.08
C LYS A 75 -12.61 15.46 -0.41
N GLU A 76 -13.55 15.70 0.49
CA GLU A 76 -14.81 16.34 0.12
C GLU A 76 -14.50 17.80 -0.20
N SER A 77 -14.47 18.15 -1.49
CA SER A 77 -14.48 19.56 -1.85
C SER A 77 -15.86 20.13 -1.47
N LYS A 78 -15.89 21.05 -0.49
CA LYS A 78 -17.07 21.89 -0.23
C LYS A 78 -17.30 22.78 -1.45
N SER A 79 -18.07 22.29 -2.42
CA SER A 79 -18.66 23.15 -3.44
C SER A 79 -19.63 24.12 -2.76
N THR A 80 -19.47 25.42 -3.02
CA THR A 80 -20.37 26.51 -2.59
C THR A 80 -21.83 26.35 -3.03
N THR A 81 -22.17 25.29 -3.78
CA THR A 81 -23.51 25.00 -4.31
C THR A 81 -24.20 23.78 -3.68
N GLY A 82 -23.73 23.26 -2.54
CA GLY A 82 -24.49 22.28 -1.74
C GLY A 82 -24.49 20.84 -2.28
N THR A 83 -23.45 20.45 -3.02
CA THR A 83 -23.20 19.06 -3.41
C THR A 83 -21.77 18.71 -3.01
N SER A 84 -21.59 17.85 -1.99
CA SER A 84 -20.27 17.32 -1.65
C SER A 84 -19.73 16.53 -2.83
N SER A 85 -18.55 16.90 -3.30
CA SER A 85 -17.83 16.21 -4.37
C SER A 85 -16.54 15.67 -3.78
N THR A 86 -16.47 14.35 -3.61
CA THR A 86 -15.24 13.60 -3.36
C THR A 86 -14.23 13.86 -4.48
N THR A 87 -12.94 13.70 -4.17
CA THR A 87 -11.80 13.97 -5.08
C THR A 87 -11.92 13.21 -6.41
N PHE A 88 -12.72 12.14 -6.44
CA PHE A 88 -13.24 11.52 -7.65
C PHE A 88 -14.77 11.40 -7.58
N ILE A 89 -15.46 12.26 -8.32
CA ILE A 89 -16.93 12.33 -8.40
C ILE A 89 -17.57 10.99 -8.84
N SER A 90 -16.78 10.11 -9.48
CA SER A 90 -17.24 8.79 -9.92
C SER A 90 -16.10 7.77 -10.07
N SER A 91 -16.44 6.49 -10.02
CA SER A 91 -15.51 5.37 -10.32
C SER A 91 -14.87 5.47 -11.70
N ALA A 92 -15.55 6.10 -12.67
CA ALA A 92 -15.01 6.36 -13.98
C ALA A 92 -13.86 7.38 -13.94
N SER A 93 -14.02 8.45 -13.16
CA SER A 93 -12.99 9.48 -12.96
C SER A 93 -11.76 8.90 -12.25
N LYS A 94 -11.97 8.03 -11.24
CA LYS A 94 -10.89 7.28 -10.57
C LYS A 94 -10.08 6.46 -11.59
N ARG A 95 -10.76 5.64 -12.39
CA ARG A 95 -10.10 4.78 -13.41
C ARG A 95 -9.37 5.59 -14.48
N MET A 96 -9.93 6.71 -14.91
CA MET A 96 -9.28 7.60 -15.88
C MET A 96 -7.97 8.15 -15.32
N PHE A 97 -7.97 8.64 -14.07
CA PHE A 97 -6.76 9.12 -13.42
C PHE A 97 -5.72 8.02 -13.24
N GLU A 98 -6.11 6.85 -12.74
CA GLU A 98 -5.23 5.68 -12.59
C GLU A 98 -4.55 5.31 -13.92
N THR A 99 -5.34 5.28 -15.00
CA THR A 99 -4.85 4.97 -16.35
C THR A 99 -3.92 6.04 -16.89
N GLU A 100 -4.27 7.32 -16.71
CA GLU A 100 -3.44 8.45 -17.15
C GLU A 100 -2.09 8.45 -16.42
N MET A 101 -2.10 8.20 -15.11
CA MET A 101 -0.88 8.13 -14.30
C MET A 101 0.01 6.96 -14.70
N ALA A 102 -0.57 5.78 -14.89
CA ALA A 102 0.15 4.62 -15.40
C ALA A 102 0.86 4.92 -16.73
N ASN A 103 0.16 5.54 -17.69
CA ASN A 103 0.73 5.91 -18.98
C ASN A 103 1.87 6.93 -18.84
N LYS A 104 1.67 7.99 -18.04
CA LYS A 104 2.70 9.01 -17.79
C LYS A 104 3.97 8.42 -17.19
N ILE A 105 3.84 7.53 -16.20
CA ILE A 105 4.98 6.87 -15.57
C ILE A 105 5.70 5.97 -16.58
N ARG A 106 4.93 5.16 -17.34
CA ARG A 106 5.47 4.26 -18.37
C ARG A 106 6.28 5.03 -19.40
N ASP A 107 5.75 6.13 -19.91
CA ASP A 107 6.41 6.96 -20.92
C ASP A 107 7.70 7.61 -20.39
N LYS A 108 7.67 8.13 -19.16
CA LYS A 108 8.84 8.74 -18.51
C LYS A 108 9.96 7.74 -18.24
N LEU A 109 9.60 6.52 -17.85
CA LEU A 109 10.56 5.44 -17.63
C LEU A 109 10.98 4.72 -18.92
N ARG A 110 10.32 5.00 -20.05
CA ARG A 110 10.44 4.21 -21.29
C ARG A 110 10.23 2.72 -21.03
N TRP A 111 9.30 2.42 -20.13
CA TRP A 111 9.00 1.06 -19.70
C TRP A 111 8.18 0.34 -20.77
N LYS A 112 8.59 -0.88 -21.12
CA LYS A 112 7.97 -1.64 -22.23
C LYS A 112 6.77 -2.49 -21.83
N ARG A 113 6.49 -2.60 -20.53
CA ARG A 113 5.38 -3.42 -19.99
C ARG A 113 4.34 -2.57 -19.30
N ASP A 114 3.34 -3.23 -18.76
CA ASP A 114 2.27 -2.54 -18.08
C ASP A 114 2.74 -1.99 -16.72
N ILE A 115 2.16 -0.84 -16.40
CA ILE A 115 2.19 -0.23 -15.08
C ILE A 115 0.73 -0.11 -14.68
N HIS A 116 0.37 -0.65 -13.54
CA HIS A 116 -0.95 -0.54 -12.96
C HIS A 116 -0.87 0.41 -11.77
N CYS A 117 -1.71 1.45 -11.79
CA CYS A 117 -1.90 2.35 -10.65
C CYS A 117 -3.27 2.06 -10.04
N ILE A 118 -3.31 1.98 -8.71
CA ILE A 118 -4.54 1.77 -7.94
C ILE A 118 -4.63 2.89 -6.91
N GLY A 119 -5.74 3.61 -6.87
CA GLY A 119 -5.97 4.63 -5.86
C GLY A 119 -6.34 4.01 -4.50
N GLY A 120 -5.48 4.24 -3.50
CA GLY A 120 -5.76 3.99 -2.09
C GLY A 120 -6.21 5.29 -1.42
N TYR A 121 -7.50 5.43 -1.21
CA TYR A 121 -8.12 6.66 -0.72
C TYR A 121 -8.31 6.62 0.77
N ILE A 122 -7.92 7.69 1.45
CA ILE A 122 -7.98 7.83 2.91
C ILE A 122 -8.57 9.18 3.28
N ASP A 123 -9.46 9.17 4.26
CA ASP A 123 -10.04 10.33 4.93
C ASP A 123 -10.27 9.98 6.42
N GLU A 124 -10.62 10.96 7.24
CA GLU A 124 -10.84 10.76 8.68
C GLU A 124 -11.96 9.74 8.97
N ASP A 125 -13.02 9.75 8.17
CA ASP A 125 -14.17 8.84 8.34
C ASP A 125 -13.76 7.39 8.07
N SER A 126 -13.00 7.13 7.00
CA SER A 126 -12.47 5.81 6.65
C SER A 126 -11.47 5.28 7.69
N ILE A 127 -10.71 6.16 8.35
CA ILE A 127 -9.84 5.79 9.48
C ILE A 127 -10.71 5.37 10.67
N ALA A 128 -11.71 6.19 11.03
CA ALA A 128 -12.62 5.90 12.14
C ALA A 128 -13.40 4.61 11.92
N GLU A 129 -13.95 4.41 10.72
CA GLU A 129 -14.64 3.18 10.31
C GLU A 129 -13.70 1.97 10.39
N ALA A 130 -12.47 2.09 9.89
CA ALA A 130 -11.52 0.99 9.95
C ALA A 130 -11.14 0.60 11.39
N ILE A 131 -11.03 1.59 12.29
CA ILE A 131 -10.81 1.34 13.72
C ILE A 131 -12.02 0.60 14.31
N ASP A 132 -13.22 1.13 14.12
CA ASP A 132 -14.48 0.57 14.64
C ASP A 132 -14.68 -0.88 14.20
N LEU A 133 -14.59 -1.14 12.89
CA LEU A 133 -14.73 -2.48 12.33
C LEU A 133 -13.70 -3.45 12.92
N SER A 134 -12.46 -3.00 13.13
CA SER A 134 -11.42 -3.85 13.72
C SER A 134 -11.68 -4.15 15.20
N LEU A 135 -12.24 -3.21 15.96
CA LEU A 135 -12.56 -3.40 17.39
C LEU A 135 -13.70 -4.41 17.60
N HIS A 136 -14.68 -4.38 16.70
CA HIS A 136 -15.87 -5.22 16.75
C HIS A 136 -15.73 -6.54 15.98
N ASN A 137 -14.50 -6.88 15.55
CA ASN A 137 -14.18 -8.08 14.77
C ASN A 137 -15.03 -8.18 13.49
N HIS A 138 -15.37 -7.05 12.89
CA HIS A 138 -15.98 -6.99 11.57
C HIS A 138 -14.89 -7.07 10.50
N GLU A 139 -15.24 -7.66 9.36
CA GLU A 139 -14.32 -7.69 8.22
C GLU A 139 -14.17 -6.28 7.64
N LEU A 140 -12.92 -5.85 7.48
CA LEU A 140 -12.63 -4.58 6.82
C LEU A 140 -12.94 -4.66 5.31
N PRO A 141 -13.48 -3.59 4.71
CA PRO A 141 -13.63 -3.49 3.27
C PRO A 141 -12.29 -3.69 2.55
N SER A 142 -12.33 -4.31 1.38
CA SER A 142 -11.09 -4.58 0.64
C SER A 142 -10.35 -3.31 0.20
N GLU A 143 -11.06 -2.20 0.02
CA GLU A 143 -10.46 -0.91 -0.31
C GLU A 143 -9.58 -0.38 0.84
N SER A 144 -9.92 -0.70 2.09
CA SER A 144 -9.12 -0.31 3.25
C SER A 144 -7.72 -0.91 3.19
N GLY A 145 -7.60 -2.15 2.69
CA GLY A 145 -6.30 -2.80 2.50
C GLY A 145 -5.37 -2.07 1.52
N PHE A 146 -5.88 -1.24 0.60
CA PHE A 146 -5.03 -0.43 -0.29
C PHE A 146 -4.46 0.80 0.40
N TRP A 147 -5.28 1.61 1.09
CA TRP A 147 -4.73 2.79 1.77
C TRP A 147 -3.90 2.41 2.99
N LEU A 148 -4.20 1.29 3.66
CA LEU A 148 -3.40 0.74 4.75
C LEU A 148 -1.97 0.36 4.33
N GLN A 149 -1.70 0.26 3.02
CA GLN A 149 -0.33 0.15 2.51
C GLN A 149 0.55 1.38 2.82
N ILE A 150 -0.04 2.47 3.35
CA ILE A 150 0.72 3.60 3.92
C ILE A 150 1.73 3.15 4.99
N PHE A 151 1.40 2.09 5.75
CA PHE A 151 2.29 1.48 6.73
C PHE A 151 3.45 0.70 6.11
N SER A 152 3.43 0.46 4.80
CA SER A 152 4.52 -0.21 4.10
C SER A 152 5.82 0.54 4.31
N PRO A 153 6.93 -0.17 4.61
CA PRO A 153 8.26 0.45 4.61
C PRO A 153 8.67 0.93 3.20
N ALA A 154 7.99 0.46 2.16
CA ALA A 154 8.21 0.88 0.78
C ALA A 154 7.40 2.12 0.38
N ALA A 155 6.45 2.56 1.22
CA ALA A 155 5.70 3.77 0.95
C ALA A 155 6.60 5.01 1.05
N ILE A 156 6.50 5.89 0.05
CA ILE A 156 7.18 7.18 -0.01
C ILE A 156 6.15 8.28 -0.26
N GLY A 157 6.40 9.48 0.23
CA GLY A 157 5.51 10.62 0.06
C GLY A 157 5.74 11.68 1.12
N GLU A 158 5.61 12.95 0.74
CA GLU A 158 5.84 14.08 1.65
C GLU A 158 4.86 14.10 2.84
N HIS A 159 3.61 13.70 2.61
CA HIS A 159 2.55 13.70 3.63
C HIS A 159 2.34 12.32 4.29
N ARG A 160 3.11 11.29 3.93
CA ARG A 160 2.94 9.94 4.48
C ARG A 160 2.92 9.91 6.01
N ASP A 161 3.92 10.54 6.62
CA ASP A 161 4.11 10.46 8.08
C ASP A 161 3.04 11.27 8.83
N GLU A 162 2.52 12.34 8.22
CA GLU A 162 1.37 13.10 8.73
C GLU A 162 0.13 12.21 8.87
N TRP A 163 -0.19 11.44 7.83
CA TRP A 163 -1.33 10.53 7.85
C TRP A 163 -1.15 9.33 8.79
N ILE A 164 0.07 8.79 8.90
CA ILE A 164 0.38 7.79 9.94
C ILE A 164 0.15 8.35 11.34
N ASN A 165 0.54 9.61 11.58
CA ASN A 165 0.29 10.27 12.86
C ASN A 165 -1.20 10.49 13.13
N LEU A 166 -2.01 10.85 12.12
CA LEU A 166 -3.47 10.97 12.24
C LEU A 166 -4.11 9.64 12.64
N ILE A 167 -3.71 8.53 12.00
CA ILE A 167 -4.17 7.19 12.40
C ILE A 167 -3.73 6.86 13.84
N GLY A 168 -2.48 7.22 14.18
CA GLY A 168 -1.93 7.10 15.52
C GLY A 168 -2.75 7.83 16.59
N ILE A 169 -3.25 9.03 16.29
CA ILE A 169 -4.15 9.79 17.17
C ILE A 169 -5.44 9.01 17.41
N GLY A 170 -6.05 8.47 16.35
CA GLY A 170 -7.30 7.70 16.43
C GLY A 170 -7.22 6.48 17.35
N ILE A 171 -6.05 5.85 17.44
CA ILE A 171 -5.85 4.65 18.28
C ILE A 171 -5.23 4.95 19.66
N LYS A 172 -4.73 6.17 19.90
CA LYS A 172 -4.01 6.50 21.15
C LYS A 172 -4.91 6.44 22.39
N GLY A 173 -6.21 6.66 22.23
CA GLY A 173 -7.20 6.59 23.30
C GLY A 173 -7.62 5.16 23.67
N LEU A 174 -7.20 4.16 22.91
CA LEU A 174 -7.61 2.76 23.08
C LEU A 174 -6.73 2.03 24.11
N SER A 175 -7.32 1.04 24.79
CA SER A 175 -6.58 0.11 25.65
C SER A 175 -5.54 -0.71 24.86
N VAL A 176 -4.64 -1.41 25.56
CA VAL A 176 -3.64 -2.29 24.91
C VAL A 176 -4.34 -3.36 24.06
N ASP A 177 -5.38 -4.01 24.61
CA ASP A 177 -6.13 -5.06 23.91
C ASP A 177 -6.85 -4.53 22.67
N GLU A 178 -7.44 -3.35 22.76
CA GLU A 178 -8.11 -2.69 21.64
C GLU A 178 -7.12 -2.27 20.56
N ARG A 179 -5.96 -1.71 20.92
CA ARG A 179 -4.89 -1.42 19.97
C ARG A 179 -4.41 -2.69 19.26
N SER A 180 -4.26 -3.80 20.00
CA SER A 180 -3.89 -5.10 19.43
C SER A 180 -4.93 -5.59 18.42
N LYS A 181 -6.24 -5.44 18.71
CA LYS A 181 -7.31 -5.76 17.76
C LYS A 181 -7.26 -4.90 16.50
N VAL A 182 -7.11 -3.58 16.64
CA VAL A 182 -7.00 -2.66 15.50
C VAL A 182 -5.82 -3.00 14.62
N ILE A 183 -4.65 -3.22 15.20
CA ILE A 183 -3.42 -3.56 14.45
C ILE A 183 -3.59 -4.90 13.72
N LYS A 184 -4.20 -5.91 14.36
CA LYS A 184 -4.52 -7.19 13.73
C LYS A 184 -5.51 -7.04 12.59
N GLY A 185 -6.56 -6.23 12.77
CA GLY A 185 -7.55 -5.92 11.73
C GLY A 185 -6.88 -5.28 10.52
N PHE A 186 -6.09 -4.23 10.73
CA PHE A 186 -5.35 -3.54 9.67
C PHE A 186 -4.41 -4.49 8.92
N ALA A 187 -3.60 -5.28 9.64
CA ALA A 187 -2.72 -6.28 9.04
C ALA A 187 -3.51 -7.32 8.23
N GLY A 188 -4.66 -7.77 8.75
CA GLY A 188 -5.55 -8.70 8.07
C GLY A 188 -6.09 -8.15 6.75
N ALA A 189 -6.52 -6.89 6.72
CA ALA A 189 -6.99 -6.23 5.49
C ALA A 189 -5.90 -6.11 4.42
N ILE A 190 -4.68 -5.75 4.83
CA ILE A 190 -3.53 -5.69 3.92
C ILE A 190 -3.25 -7.07 3.32
N VAL A 191 -3.17 -8.10 4.18
CA VAL A 191 -2.92 -9.49 3.73
C VAL A 191 -4.07 -10.00 2.85
N TYR A 192 -5.31 -9.64 3.12
CA TYR A 192 -6.45 -9.99 2.27
C TYR A 192 -6.28 -9.47 0.85
N VAL A 193 -5.85 -8.21 0.68
CA VAL A 193 -5.57 -7.63 -0.64
C VAL A 193 -4.38 -8.33 -1.30
N GLU A 194 -3.30 -8.62 -0.57
CA GLU A 194 -2.16 -9.37 -1.08
C GLU A 194 -2.57 -10.78 -1.56
N LYS A 195 -3.46 -11.45 -0.82
CA LYS A 195 -3.97 -12.79 -1.14
C LYS A 195 -4.77 -12.87 -2.42
N LYS A 196 -5.39 -11.78 -2.88
CA LYS A 196 -6.01 -11.74 -4.22
C LYS A 196 -5.00 -12.04 -5.34
N SER A 197 -3.71 -11.82 -5.09
CA SER A 197 -2.61 -12.16 -6.01
C SER A 197 -1.97 -13.53 -5.73
N GLU A 198 -2.38 -14.23 -4.66
CA GLU A 198 -1.81 -15.51 -4.22
C GLU A 198 -1.85 -16.61 -5.28
N PRO A 199 -2.92 -16.82 -6.08
CA PRO A 199 -2.93 -17.87 -7.10
C PRO A 199 -1.80 -17.70 -8.12
N LYS A 200 -1.54 -16.45 -8.55
CA LYS A 200 -0.46 -16.11 -9.48
C LYS A 200 0.91 -16.30 -8.83
N PHE A 201 1.04 -15.97 -7.54
CA PHE A 201 2.27 -16.19 -6.79
C PHE A 201 2.58 -17.68 -6.65
N ARG A 202 1.60 -18.49 -6.21
CA ARG A 202 1.72 -19.94 -6.04
C ARG A 202 2.17 -20.63 -7.32
N GLU A 203 1.55 -20.26 -8.44
CA GLU A 203 1.92 -20.77 -9.77
C GLU A 203 3.37 -20.44 -10.13
N ARG A 204 3.78 -19.17 -9.95
CA ARG A 204 5.13 -18.71 -10.32
C ARG A 204 6.22 -19.25 -9.40
N ALA A 205 5.94 -19.36 -8.11
CA ALA A 205 6.86 -19.85 -7.09
C ALA A 205 6.87 -21.38 -6.99
N ARG A 206 5.93 -22.08 -7.67
CA ARG A 206 5.76 -23.54 -7.62
C ARG A 206 5.57 -24.08 -6.20
N MET A 207 4.82 -23.35 -5.38
CA MET A 207 4.58 -23.69 -3.98
C MET A 207 3.29 -24.51 -3.82
N SER A 208 3.24 -25.35 -2.78
CA SER A 208 2.01 -26.02 -2.37
C SER A 208 1.02 -25.02 -1.73
N LYS A 209 -0.22 -25.46 -1.52
CA LYS A 209 -1.23 -24.67 -0.82
C LYS A 209 -0.85 -24.46 0.66
N GLU A 210 -0.34 -25.50 1.32
CA GLU A 210 0.09 -25.40 2.72
C GLU A 210 1.25 -24.40 2.88
N GLU A 211 2.21 -24.41 1.95
CA GLU A 211 3.32 -23.47 1.98
C GLU A 211 2.86 -22.01 1.80
N THR A 212 1.86 -21.74 0.95
CA THR A 212 1.32 -20.38 0.77
C THR A 212 0.47 -19.90 1.96
N GLU A 213 -0.24 -20.82 2.62
CA GLU A 213 -0.96 -20.52 3.86
C GLU A 213 -0.01 -20.14 5.00
N GLN A 214 1.09 -20.88 5.15
CA GLN A 214 2.12 -20.58 6.16
C GLN A 214 2.82 -19.23 5.89
N LEU A 215 3.12 -18.93 4.62
CA LEU A 215 3.64 -17.62 4.23
C LEU A 215 2.66 -16.48 4.57
N SER A 216 1.37 -16.68 4.33
CA SER A 216 0.33 -15.69 4.62
C SER A 216 0.23 -15.39 6.12
N ALA A 217 0.28 -16.42 6.97
CA ALA A 217 0.28 -16.26 8.42
C ALA A 217 1.52 -15.49 8.91
N ASN A 218 2.70 -15.79 8.33
CA ASN A 218 3.92 -15.03 8.62
C ASN A 218 3.83 -13.59 8.12
N ARG A 219 3.20 -13.35 6.96
CA ARG A 219 2.97 -12.01 6.42
C ARG A 219 2.10 -11.16 7.33
N GLN A 220 1.02 -11.71 7.88
CA GLN A 220 0.18 -10.98 8.82
C GLN A 220 0.97 -10.51 10.05
N ARG A 221 1.76 -11.40 10.67
CA ARG A 221 2.61 -11.03 11.82
C ARG A 221 3.66 -9.96 11.48
N LEU A 222 4.22 -10.00 10.26
CA LEU A 222 5.15 -8.97 9.80
C LEU A 222 4.44 -7.62 9.66
N TRP A 223 3.23 -7.60 9.12
CA TRP A 223 2.41 -6.40 9.01
C TRP A 223 2.02 -5.85 10.38
N GLU A 224 1.56 -6.69 11.31
CA GLU A 224 1.27 -6.29 12.70
C GLU A 224 2.47 -5.57 13.33
N LYS A 225 3.67 -6.14 13.18
CA LYS A 225 4.92 -5.53 13.68
C LYS A 225 5.23 -4.20 12.98
N GLN A 226 5.07 -4.12 11.66
CA GLN A 226 5.36 -2.91 10.89
C GLN A 226 4.40 -1.77 11.27
N ILE A 227 3.12 -2.07 11.37
CA ILE A 227 2.07 -1.14 11.78
C ILE A 227 2.35 -0.65 13.22
N ALA A 228 2.61 -1.57 14.16
CA ALA A 228 2.93 -1.20 15.54
C ALA A 228 4.15 -0.28 15.63
N VAL A 229 5.23 -0.59 14.90
CA VAL A 229 6.43 0.26 14.84
C VAL A 229 6.12 1.63 14.24
N ALA A 230 5.37 1.69 13.14
CA ALA A 230 5.00 2.95 12.49
C ALA A 230 4.15 3.85 13.39
N LEU A 231 3.31 3.25 14.22
CA LEU A 231 2.43 3.95 15.17
C LEU A 231 3.09 4.23 16.53
N GLY A 232 4.35 3.82 16.72
CA GLY A 232 5.06 3.99 17.99
C GLY A 232 4.50 3.14 19.14
N VAL A 233 3.81 2.04 18.85
CA VAL A 233 3.27 1.10 19.84
C VAL A 233 4.34 0.07 20.18
N GLN A 234 4.89 0.15 21.41
CA GLN A 234 6.01 -0.70 21.85
C GLN A 234 5.59 -2.07 22.40
N GLU A 235 4.30 -2.27 22.71
CA GLU A 235 3.77 -3.50 23.31
C GLU A 235 2.51 -3.95 22.55
N LEU A 236 2.52 -5.19 22.06
CA LEU A 236 1.39 -5.91 21.45
C LEU A 236 1.13 -7.23 22.17
#